data_AF-A0A7V3NZI4-F1
#
_entry.id   AF-A0A7V3NZI4-F1
#
_cell.length_a   1.000
_cell.length_b   1.000
_cell.length_c   1.000
_cell.angle_alpha   90.00
_cell.angle_beta   90.00
_cell.angle_gamma   90.00
#
_symmetry.space_group_name_H-M   'P 1'
#
loop_
_entity.id
_entity.type
_entity.pdbx_description
1 polymer ?
#
loop_
_entity_poly.entity_id
_entity_poly.type
_entity_poly.pdbx_seq_one_letter_code
_entity_poly.pdbx_strand_id
1 'polypeptide(L)'
;MYYKWDFEAVPWKVGKDFQAPTCATCHNSLITAPDGKTVIAARTHDFGSRLWVRLFGLIYSHPQPRQGDTSIIRNKDGLPLPKTFTGEVASEYLIREEEQTNRESLFKNICQSCHSSRWTANHFEKLNNTIKEVDSMILASTLLLVAAWKNNLAEGLPHNKNPFNQTIEQMWIRQWLFYGNSIKYASAMTGAPDYATFKNGWWELTENLQYMKDWINPKNRQK
;
A
#
# COMPACT_ATOMS: atom_id res chain seq x y z
N MET A 1 18.35 12.06 33.24
CA MET A 1 16.89 11.86 33.32
C MET A 1 16.53 10.93 32.17
N TYR A 2 16.29 9.63 32.44
CA TYR A 2 15.87 8.72 31.38
C TYR A 2 14.42 9.05 31.02
N TYR A 3 14.15 9.35 29.75
CA TYR A 3 12.79 9.54 29.27
C TYR A 3 12.06 8.20 29.42
N LYS A 4 11.13 8.13 30.38
CA LYS A 4 10.33 6.93 30.64
C LYS A 4 8.98 7.12 29.97
N TRP A 5 8.71 6.34 28.93
CA TRP A 5 7.36 6.24 28.36
C TRP A 5 6.44 5.53 29.35
N ASP A 6 5.17 5.91 29.36
CA ASP A 6 4.13 5.27 30.17
C ASP A 6 3.19 4.50 29.25
N PHE A 7 3.41 3.18 29.12
CA PHE A 7 2.61 2.33 28.24
C PHE A 7 1.23 1.96 28.81
N GLU A 8 0.98 2.23 30.10
CA GLU A 8 -0.28 1.91 30.77
C GLU A 8 -1.25 3.10 30.79
N ALA A 9 -0.78 4.30 30.44
CA ALA A 9 -1.59 5.51 30.45
C ALA A 9 -2.75 5.48 29.43
N VAL A 10 -3.95 5.82 29.90
CA VAL A 10 -5.15 6.00 29.08
C VAL A 10 -5.88 7.27 29.52
N PRO A 11 -6.09 8.27 28.63
CA PRO A 11 -5.60 8.39 27.25
C PRO A 11 -4.07 8.53 27.16
N TRP A 12 -3.50 8.21 25.99
CA TRP A 12 -2.06 8.36 25.75
C TRP A 12 -1.75 9.80 25.30
N LYS A 13 -1.04 10.56 26.14
CA LYS A 13 -0.77 11.98 25.92
C LYS A 13 0.52 12.16 25.12
N VAL A 14 0.39 12.73 23.93
CA VAL A 14 1.54 13.05 23.06
C VAL A 14 2.54 13.96 23.78
N GLY A 15 3.83 13.68 23.63
CA GLY A 15 4.93 14.45 24.23
C GLY A 15 5.16 14.19 25.72
N LYS A 16 4.17 13.63 26.43
CA LYS A 16 4.26 13.27 27.86
C LYS A 16 4.48 11.77 28.05
N ASP A 17 3.55 10.96 27.56
CA ASP A 17 3.58 9.51 27.77
C ASP A 17 4.40 8.80 26.67
N PHE A 18 4.58 9.45 25.52
CA PHE A 18 5.46 9.01 24.42
C PHE A 18 6.00 10.22 23.64
N GLN A 19 7.21 10.10 23.06
CA GLN A 19 7.79 11.12 22.17
C GLN A 19 8.09 10.63 20.75
N ALA A 20 7.98 9.32 20.49
CA ALA A 20 8.02 8.76 19.15
C ALA A 20 6.82 7.82 18.95
N PRO A 21 6.19 7.82 17.77
CA PRO A 21 5.01 7.01 17.53
C PRO A 21 5.37 5.53 17.41
N THR A 22 4.46 4.68 17.87
CA THR A 22 4.45 3.24 17.60
C THR A 22 3.32 2.90 16.63
N CYS A 23 3.20 1.62 16.24
CA CYS A 23 2.07 1.14 15.45
C CYS A 23 0.73 1.49 16.13
N ALA A 24 0.62 1.31 17.44
CA ALA A 24 -0.59 1.58 18.19
C ALA A 24 -0.93 3.08 18.21
N THR A 25 0.08 3.95 18.36
CA THR A 25 -0.08 5.41 18.26
C THR A 25 -0.84 5.77 16.98
N CYS A 26 -0.32 5.35 15.83
CA CYS A 26 -0.90 5.75 14.55
C CYS A 26 -2.20 5.02 14.19
N HIS A 27 -2.36 3.75 14.57
CA HIS A 27 -3.44 2.92 14.02
C HIS A 27 -4.61 2.62 14.96
N ASN A 28 -4.48 2.76 16.29
CA ASN A 28 -5.52 2.27 17.21
C ASN A 28 -5.75 3.16 18.44
N SER A 29 -4.69 3.65 19.09
CA SER A 29 -4.77 4.24 20.43
C SER A 29 -5.64 5.49 20.53
N LEU A 30 -6.25 5.69 21.70
CA LEU A 30 -6.79 6.99 22.11
C LEU A 30 -5.63 7.95 22.39
N ILE A 31 -5.47 8.96 21.55
CA ILE A 31 -4.42 9.99 21.69
C ILE A 31 -5.06 11.31 22.09
N THR A 32 -4.48 11.97 23.08
CA THR A 32 -4.85 13.33 23.50
C THR A 32 -3.65 14.27 23.45
N ALA A 33 -3.95 15.57 23.42
CA ALA A 33 -2.97 16.62 23.68
C ALA A 33 -2.39 16.49 25.11
N PRO A 34 -1.29 17.21 25.44
CA PRO A 34 -0.66 17.14 26.76
C PRO A 34 -1.59 17.52 27.93
N ASP A 35 -2.70 18.23 27.66
CA ASP A 35 -3.73 18.59 28.63
C ASP A 35 -4.63 17.42 29.06
N GLY A 36 -4.59 16.29 28.33
CA GLY A 36 -5.45 15.13 28.55
C GLY A 36 -6.92 15.32 28.19
N LYS A 37 -7.32 16.50 27.67
CA LYS A 37 -8.71 16.87 27.38
C LYS A 37 -9.00 16.90 25.89
N THR A 38 -8.06 17.41 25.10
CA THR A 38 -8.25 17.54 23.66
C THR A 38 -7.93 16.21 22.97
N VAL A 39 -8.94 15.54 22.42
CA VAL A 39 -8.78 14.28 21.67
C VAL A 39 -8.18 14.57 20.30
N ILE A 40 -7.01 13.99 20.02
CA ILE A 40 -6.34 14.04 18.72
C ILE A 40 -6.83 12.89 17.83
N ALA A 41 -6.96 11.70 18.40
CA ALA A 41 -7.49 10.53 17.70
C ALA A 41 -8.24 9.62 18.69
N ALA A 42 -9.47 9.24 18.35
CA ALA A 42 -10.26 8.31 19.14
C ALA A 42 -9.73 6.88 19.04
N ARG A 43 -9.92 6.08 20.09
CA ARG A 43 -9.58 4.65 20.07
C ARG A 43 -10.45 3.91 19.06
N THR A 44 -9.87 2.98 18.31
CA THR A 44 -10.59 2.09 17.40
C THR A 44 -10.01 0.68 17.47
N HIS A 45 -10.84 -0.36 17.43
CA HIS A 45 -10.39 -1.75 17.20
C HIS A 45 -10.59 -2.18 15.74
N ASP A 46 -11.16 -1.31 14.91
CA ASP A 46 -11.15 -1.44 13.45
C ASP A 46 -9.91 -0.72 12.90
N PHE A 47 -8.88 -1.49 12.57
CA PHE A 47 -7.63 -0.95 12.01
C PHE A 47 -7.81 -0.40 10.58
N GLY A 48 -8.90 -0.76 9.89
CA GLY A 48 -9.27 -0.18 8.60
C GLY A 48 -9.84 1.23 8.72
N SER A 49 -10.39 1.61 9.88
CA SER A 49 -11.12 2.88 10.05
C SER A 49 -10.24 4.12 9.94
N ARG A 50 -8.92 3.98 10.08
CA ARG A 50 -7.93 5.06 9.88
C ARG A 50 -7.28 5.04 8.50
N LEU A 51 -7.55 4.02 7.68
CA LEU A 51 -6.93 3.85 6.38
C LEU A 51 -7.87 4.36 5.27
N TRP A 52 -7.39 5.29 4.46
CA TRP A 52 -8.07 5.76 3.26
C TRP A 52 -7.69 4.95 2.02
N VAL A 53 -6.42 4.57 1.95
CA VAL A 53 -5.85 3.77 0.87
C VAL A 53 -5.24 2.48 1.42
N ARG A 54 -5.54 1.37 0.76
CA ARG A 54 -4.90 0.10 1.02
C ARG A 54 -3.62 0.02 0.20
N LEU A 55 -2.49 0.14 0.89
CA LEU A 55 -1.16 0.07 0.28
C LEU A 55 -0.83 -1.34 -0.22
N PHE A 56 -1.33 -2.37 0.46
CA PHE A 56 -1.17 -3.76 0.04
C PHE A 56 -1.90 -3.98 -1.29
N GLY A 57 -1.11 -4.09 -2.37
CA GLY A 57 -1.61 -4.16 -3.73
C GLY A 57 -2.33 -5.46 -4.03
N LEU A 58 -3.54 -5.37 -4.61
CA LEU A 58 -4.31 -6.51 -5.11
C LEU A 58 -4.87 -6.23 -6.53
N ILE A 59 -4.04 -6.09 -7.54
CA ILE A 59 -2.57 -6.01 -7.49
C ILE A 59 -2.08 -4.57 -7.29
N TYR A 60 -2.94 -3.60 -7.51
CA TYR A 60 -2.66 -2.17 -7.32
C TYR A 60 -3.10 -1.69 -5.95
N SER A 61 -2.57 -0.54 -5.53
CA SER A 61 -3.14 0.20 -4.40
C SER A 61 -4.58 0.58 -4.73
N HIS A 62 -5.46 0.57 -3.73
CA HIS A 62 -6.89 0.80 -3.95
C HIS A 62 -7.51 1.45 -2.70
N PRO A 63 -8.66 2.15 -2.83
CA PRO A 63 -9.37 2.64 -1.66
C PRO A 63 -9.65 1.52 -0.66
N GLN A 64 -9.64 1.83 0.64
CA GLN A 64 -9.86 0.83 1.68
C GLN A 64 -11.22 0.11 1.50
N PRO A 65 -11.31 -1.22 1.69
CA PRO A 65 -12.60 -1.91 1.72
C PRO A 65 -13.54 -1.33 2.78
N ARG A 66 -14.85 -1.29 2.45
CA ARG A 66 -15.88 -0.75 3.36
C ARG A 66 -16.14 -1.66 4.57
N GLN A 67 -15.82 -2.94 4.44
CA GLN A 67 -16.05 -3.98 5.44
C GLN A 67 -14.83 -4.88 5.55
N GLY A 68 -14.72 -5.59 6.66
CA GLY A 68 -13.59 -6.51 6.92
C GLY A 68 -13.61 -7.76 6.05
N ASP A 69 -14.79 -8.23 5.61
CA ASP A 69 -14.89 -9.34 4.68
C ASP A 69 -14.56 -8.87 3.26
N THR A 70 -13.33 -9.14 2.82
CA THR A 70 -12.89 -8.84 1.46
C THR A 70 -13.15 -9.97 0.46
N SER A 71 -13.65 -11.12 0.92
CA SER A 71 -13.89 -12.28 0.05
C SER A 71 -15.04 -12.05 -0.94
N ILE A 72 -15.93 -11.10 -0.63
CA ILE A 72 -17.07 -10.69 -1.46
C ILE A 72 -16.66 -9.80 -2.65
N ILE A 73 -15.46 -9.23 -2.63
CA ILE A 73 -15.06 -8.25 -3.64
C ILE A 73 -14.98 -8.93 -5.00
N ARG A 74 -15.66 -8.36 -6.00
CA ARG A 74 -15.51 -8.74 -7.42
C ARG A 74 -15.29 -7.47 -8.24
N ASN A 75 -14.27 -7.48 -9.09
CA ASN A 75 -14.12 -6.43 -10.10
C ASN A 75 -15.04 -6.70 -11.30
N LYS A 76 -15.04 -5.79 -12.28
CA LYS A 76 -15.86 -5.91 -13.49
C LYS A 76 -15.51 -7.11 -14.37
N ASP A 77 -14.30 -7.65 -14.23
CA ASP A 77 -13.86 -8.87 -14.94
C ASP A 77 -14.29 -10.16 -14.21
N GLY A 78 -15.03 -10.04 -13.10
CA GLY A 78 -15.46 -11.17 -12.27
C GLY A 78 -14.36 -11.77 -11.38
N LEU A 79 -13.16 -11.15 -11.35
CA LEU A 79 -12.05 -11.61 -10.52
C LEU A 79 -12.20 -11.14 -9.07
N PRO A 80 -11.68 -11.90 -8.09
CA PRO A 80 -11.70 -11.54 -6.66
C PRO A 80 -10.64 -10.48 -6.33
N LEU A 81 -10.70 -9.34 -7.04
CA LEU A 81 -9.74 -8.24 -6.93
C LEU A 81 -10.48 -6.91 -6.78
N PRO A 82 -9.93 -5.94 -6.02
CA PRO A 82 -10.48 -4.58 -5.88
C PRO A 82 -10.30 -3.71 -7.12
N LYS A 83 -9.42 -4.11 -8.05
CA LYS A 83 -9.23 -3.46 -9.34
C LYS A 83 -9.14 -4.49 -10.47
N THR A 84 -9.53 -4.11 -11.68
CA THR A 84 -9.22 -4.88 -12.91
C THR A 84 -7.73 -4.82 -13.21
N PHE A 85 -7.24 -5.66 -14.13
CA PHE A 85 -5.84 -5.60 -14.57
C PHE A 85 -5.50 -4.29 -15.28
N THR A 86 -6.49 -3.59 -15.84
CA THR A 86 -6.36 -2.25 -16.42
C THR A 86 -6.50 -1.12 -15.38
N GLY A 87 -6.79 -1.44 -14.12
CA GLY A 87 -6.82 -0.49 -13.00
C GLY A 87 -8.20 0.06 -12.64
N GLU A 88 -9.27 -0.42 -13.25
CA GLU A 88 -10.63 0.00 -12.96
C GLU A 88 -11.09 -0.51 -11.59
N VAL A 89 -11.70 0.36 -10.78
CA VAL A 89 -11.99 0.12 -9.36
C VAL A 89 -13.33 -0.58 -9.16
N ALA A 90 -13.36 -1.58 -8.27
CA ALA A 90 -14.59 -2.21 -7.76
C ALA A 90 -15.29 -1.32 -6.71
N SER A 91 -15.75 -0.14 -7.15
CA SER A 91 -16.21 0.97 -6.28
C SER A 91 -17.35 0.62 -5.32
N GLU A 92 -18.15 -0.40 -5.63
CA GLU A 92 -19.24 -0.89 -4.76
C GLU A 92 -18.72 -1.35 -3.39
N TYR A 93 -17.53 -1.97 -3.38
CA TYR A 93 -16.96 -2.61 -2.19
C TYR A 93 -15.98 -1.73 -1.41
N LEU A 94 -15.58 -0.59 -1.97
CA LEU A 94 -14.51 0.26 -1.44
C LEU A 94 -15.06 1.62 -0.98
N ILE A 95 -14.36 2.27 -0.05
CA ILE A 95 -14.78 3.57 0.45
C ILE A 95 -14.74 4.63 -0.65
N ARG A 96 -15.68 5.58 -0.59
CA ARG A 96 -15.78 6.70 -1.53
C ARG A 96 -14.68 7.72 -1.27
N GLU A 97 -14.45 8.60 -2.24
CA GLU A 97 -13.44 9.66 -2.16
C GLU A 97 -13.62 10.54 -0.92
N GLU A 98 -14.85 10.94 -0.59
CA GLU A 98 -15.15 11.71 0.62
C GLU A 98 -14.62 11.04 1.91
N GLU A 99 -14.88 9.74 2.06
CA GLU A 99 -14.41 8.98 3.22
C GLU A 99 -12.88 8.80 3.20
N GLN A 100 -12.27 8.70 2.02
CA GLN A 100 -10.82 8.70 1.89
C GLN A 100 -10.23 10.02 2.41
N THR A 101 -10.76 11.15 1.94
CA THR A 101 -10.32 12.49 2.38
C THR A 101 -10.49 12.67 3.89
N ASN A 102 -11.63 12.23 4.44
CA ASN A 102 -11.90 12.29 5.87
C ASN A 102 -10.86 11.48 6.68
N ARG A 103 -10.61 10.22 6.30
CA ARG A 103 -9.63 9.36 6.99
C ARG A 103 -8.20 9.87 6.85
N GLU A 104 -7.83 10.39 5.68
CA GLU A 104 -6.51 10.99 5.48
C GLU A 104 -6.32 12.23 6.35
N SER A 105 -7.33 13.10 6.45
CA SER A 105 -7.29 14.27 7.34
C SER A 105 -7.16 13.88 8.81
N LEU A 106 -7.94 12.90 9.27
CA LEU A 106 -7.85 12.36 10.63
C LEU A 106 -6.45 11.80 10.93
N PHE A 107 -5.85 11.09 9.97
CA PHE A 107 -4.50 10.54 10.14
C PHE A 107 -3.43 11.65 10.17
N LYS A 108 -3.55 12.66 9.31
CA LYS A 108 -2.66 13.84 9.30
C LYS A 108 -2.68 14.58 10.64
N ASN A 109 -3.83 14.65 11.31
CA ASN A 109 -3.94 15.29 12.63
C ASN A 109 -3.07 14.59 13.69
N ILE A 110 -2.89 13.27 13.60
CA ILE A 110 -1.95 12.53 14.48
C ILE A 110 -0.53 13.03 14.26
N CYS A 111 -0.09 13.16 13.00
CA CYS A 111 1.25 13.67 12.67
C CYS A 111 1.44 15.13 13.14
N GLN A 112 0.41 15.96 13.00
CA GLN A 112 0.42 17.37 13.39
C GLN A 112 0.54 17.62 14.90
N SER A 113 0.36 16.57 15.71
CA SER A 113 0.62 16.64 17.15
C SER A 113 2.11 16.78 17.50
N CYS A 114 3.00 16.41 16.58
CA CYS A 114 4.46 16.50 16.75
C CYS A 114 5.15 17.32 15.64
N HIS A 115 4.57 17.37 14.44
CA HIS A 115 5.19 17.99 13.26
C HIS A 115 4.39 19.19 12.75
N SER A 116 5.06 20.11 12.05
CA SER A 116 4.39 21.21 11.37
C SER A 116 3.41 20.72 10.30
N SER A 117 2.38 21.53 10.02
CA SER A 117 1.43 21.28 8.94
C SER A 117 2.12 21.11 7.58
N ARG A 118 3.14 21.95 7.29
CA ARG A 118 3.92 21.88 6.04
C ARG A 118 4.67 20.56 5.89
N TRP A 119 5.38 20.13 6.94
CA TRP A 119 6.10 18.86 6.90
C TRP A 119 5.13 17.69 6.69
N THR A 120 4.00 17.69 7.40
CA THR A 120 2.97 16.67 7.28
C THR A 120 2.36 16.64 5.87
N ALA A 121 2.02 17.80 5.29
CA ALA A 121 1.48 17.87 3.94
C ALA A 121 2.45 17.26 2.90
N ASN A 122 3.72 17.66 2.96
CA ASN A 122 4.74 17.20 2.02
C ASN A 122 5.00 15.68 2.15
N HIS A 123 4.91 15.12 3.37
CA HIS A 123 5.02 13.68 3.58
C HIS A 123 3.93 12.91 2.84
N PHE A 124 2.68 13.34 2.95
CA PHE A 124 1.56 12.68 2.29
C PHE A 124 1.55 12.92 0.77
N GLU A 125 2.00 14.08 0.32
CA GLU A 125 2.23 14.33 -1.11
C GLU A 125 3.27 13.36 -1.68
N LYS A 126 4.40 13.17 -0.99
CA LYS A 126 5.40 12.16 -1.35
C LYS A 126 4.81 10.76 -1.38
N LEU A 127 3.99 10.39 -0.38
CA LEU A 127 3.32 9.08 -0.35
C LEU A 127 2.41 8.89 -1.57
N ASN A 128 1.58 9.89 -1.90
CA ASN A 128 0.68 9.84 -3.06
C ASN A 128 1.47 9.67 -4.38
N ASN A 129 2.56 10.42 -4.54
CA ASN A 129 3.45 10.27 -5.69
C ASN A 129 4.10 8.88 -5.74
N THR A 130 4.52 8.34 -4.59
CA THR A 130 5.08 6.99 -4.50
C THR A 130 4.07 5.93 -4.92
N ILE A 131 2.84 6.02 -4.44
CA ILE A 131 1.75 5.09 -4.79
C ILE A 131 1.50 5.11 -6.28
N LYS A 132 1.39 6.31 -6.87
CA LYS A 132 1.16 6.49 -8.31
C LYS A 132 2.27 5.86 -9.16
N GLU A 133 3.52 6.13 -8.80
CA GLU A 133 4.68 5.61 -9.53
C GLU A 133 4.76 4.08 -9.44
N VAL A 134 4.63 3.53 -8.24
CA VAL A 134 4.63 2.08 -8.01
C VAL A 134 3.48 1.40 -8.76
N ASP A 135 2.26 1.93 -8.69
CA ASP A 135 1.11 1.35 -9.39
C ASP A 135 1.31 1.42 -10.93
N SER A 136 2.01 2.44 -11.45
CA SER A 136 2.36 2.55 -12.87
C SER A 136 3.38 1.49 -13.30
N MET A 137 4.39 1.22 -12.46
CA MET A 137 5.36 0.15 -12.67
C MET A 137 4.72 -1.24 -12.60
N ILE A 138 3.74 -1.43 -11.69
CA ILE A 138 2.94 -2.65 -11.63
C ILE A 138 2.12 -2.79 -12.91
N LEU A 139 1.52 -1.71 -13.42
CA LEU A 139 0.75 -1.75 -14.67
C LEU A 139 1.64 -2.16 -15.84
N ALA A 140 2.85 -1.62 -15.94
CA ALA A 140 3.82 -2.04 -16.95
C ALA A 140 4.11 -3.55 -16.88
N SER A 141 4.34 -4.10 -15.69
CA SER A 141 4.54 -5.55 -15.52
C SER A 141 3.31 -6.38 -15.89
N THR A 142 2.11 -5.89 -15.57
CA THR A 142 0.85 -6.56 -15.92
C THR A 142 0.63 -6.58 -17.43
N LEU A 143 0.99 -5.51 -18.13
CA LEU A 143 0.95 -5.46 -19.60
C LEU A 143 1.94 -6.43 -20.24
N LEU A 144 3.13 -6.61 -19.66
CA LEU A 144 4.09 -7.64 -20.10
C LEU A 144 3.53 -9.05 -19.91
N LEU A 145 2.87 -9.32 -18.77
CA LEU A 145 2.20 -10.60 -18.52
C LEU A 145 1.07 -10.86 -19.52
N VAL A 146 0.19 -9.88 -19.74
CA VAL A 146 -0.89 -9.97 -20.73
C VAL A 146 -0.34 -10.20 -22.14
N ALA A 147 0.78 -9.56 -22.49
CA ALA A 147 1.47 -9.80 -23.75
C ALA A 147 2.03 -11.24 -23.82
N ALA A 148 2.59 -11.78 -22.75
CA ALA A 148 3.06 -13.16 -22.70
C ALA A 148 1.92 -14.16 -22.94
N TRP A 149 0.76 -13.96 -22.31
CA TRP A 149 -0.42 -14.78 -22.55
C TRP A 149 -0.94 -14.66 -23.98
N LYS A 150 -1.04 -13.45 -24.54
CA LYS A 150 -1.46 -13.24 -25.94
C LYS A 150 -0.56 -13.92 -26.96
N ASN A 151 0.74 -14.06 -26.66
CA ASN A 151 1.71 -14.69 -27.56
C ASN A 151 1.91 -16.19 -27.24
N ASN A 152 1.05 -16.80 -26.43
CA ASN A 152 1.14 -18.21 -26.02
C ASN A 152 2.49 -18.58 -25.37
N LEU A 153 3.14 -17.61 -24.72
CA LEU A 153 4.37 -17.82 -23.96
C LEU A 153 4.10 -18.31 -22.54
N ALA A 154 2.89 -18.02 -22.06
CA ALA A 154 2.31 -18.58 -20.86
C ALA A 154 0.80 -18.75 -21.09
N GLU A 155 0.16 -19.57 -20.26
CA GLU A 155 -1.26 -19.92 -20.42
C GLU A 155 -2.17 -19.00 -19.60
N GLY A 156 -2.05 -19.00 -18.28
CA GLY A 156 -2.80 -18.15 -17.35
C GLY A 156 -4.31 -18.07 -17.55
N LEU A 157 -4.91 -16.94 -17.13
CA LEU A 157 -6.37 -16.74 -17.14
C LEU A 157 -7.01 -16.91 -18.52
N PRO A 158 -6.45 -16.37 -19.64
CA PRO A 158 -7.08 -16.51 -20.96
C PRO A 158 -7.25 -17.96 -21.43
N HIS A 159 -6.42 -18.88 -20.91
CA HIS A 159 -6.49 -20.31 -21.22
C HIS A 159 -7.19 -21.13 -20.11
N ASN A 160 -7.89 -20.46 -19.19
CA ASN A 160 -8.53 -21.06 -18.01
C ASN A 160 -7.55 -21.87 -17.14
N LYS A 161 -6.33 -21.36 -17.00
CA LYS A 161 -5.28 -21.95 -16.16
C LYS A 161 -4.94 -21.05 -14.97
N ASN A 162 -4.20 -21.62 -14.03
CA ASN A 162 -3.68 -20.91 -12.88
C ASN A 162 -2.72 -19.78 -13.35
N PRO A 163 -2.96 -18.50 -13.02
CA PRO A 163 -2.11 -17.38 -13.43
C PRO A 163 -0.92 -17.14 -12.50
N PHE A 164 -0.50 -18.17 -11.76
CA PHE A 164 0.55 -18.08 -10.75
C PHE A 164 1.52 -19.27 -10.80
N ASN A 165 1.55 -20.06 -11.88
CA ASN A 165 2.36 -21.28 -11.92
C ASN A 165 3.57 -21.20 -12.87
N GLN A 166 3.66 -20.17 -13.71
CA GLN A 166 4.73 -20.01 -14.69
C GLN A 166 5.72 -18.91 -14.31
N THR A 167 6.91 -18.94 -14.91
CA THR A 167 8.02 -18.04 -14.57
C THR A 167 7.65 -16.56 -14.70
N ILE A 168 7.05 -16.16 -15.82
CA ILE A 168 6.63 -14.77 -16.05
C ILE A 168 5.53 -14.31 -15.08
N GLU A 169 4.66 -15.24 -14.68
CA GLU A 169 3.62 -15.00 -13.67
C GLU A 169 4.23 -14.81 -12.28
N GLN A 170 5.23 -15.60 -11.91
CA GLN A 170 5.98 -15.44 -10.66
C GLN A 170 6.77 -14.13 -10.60
N MET A 171 7.36 -13.70 -11.73
CA MET A 171 7.99 -12.38 -11.83
C MET A 171 6.97 -11.26 -11.64
N TRP A 172 5.79 -11.37 -12.27
CA TRP A 172 4.69 -10.43 -12.08
C TRP A 172 4.21 -10.38 -10.61
N ILE A 173 4.04 -11.53 -9.96
CA ILE A 173 3.69 -11.60 -8.53
C ILE A 173 4.70 -10.85 -7.69
N ARG A 174 6.00 -11.08 -7.90
CA ARG A 174 7.06 -10.40 -7.16
C ARG A 174 6.98 -8.88 -7.30
N GLN A 175 6.63 -8.40 -8.51
CA GLN A 175 6.49 -6.97 -8.80
C GLN A 175 5.54 -6.27 -7.83
N TRP A 176 4.31 -6.76 -7.68
CA TRP A 176 3.30 -6.11 -6.86
C TRP A 176 3.30 -6.59 -5.40
N LEU A 177 3.49 -7.89 -5.17
CA LEU A 177 3.35 -8.50 -3.84
C LEU A 177 4.51 -8.14 -2.91
N PHE A 178 5.75 -8.13 -3.43
CA PHE A 178 6.93 -7.84 -2.64
C PHE A 178 7.43 -6.42 -2.89
N TYR A 179 7.78 -6.09 -4.13
CA TYR A 179 8.52 -4.86 -4.39
C TYR A 179 7.64 -3.61 -4.25
N GLY A 180 6.51 -3.60 -4.95
CA GLY A 180 5.57 -2.49 -4.86
C GLY A 180 5.04 -2.26 -3.45
N ASN A 181 4.75 -3.33 -2.72
CA ASN A 181 4.34 -3.23 -1.31
C ASN A 181 5.46 -2.68 -0.43
N SER A 182 6.69 -3.21 -0.50
CA SER A 182 7.80 -2.75 0.34
C SER A 182 8.05 -1.25 0.18
N ILE A 183 8.06 -0.75 -1.06
CA ILE A 183 8.24 0.68 -1.35
C ILE A 183 7.12 1.52 -0.74
N LYS A 184 5.85 1.12 -0.94
CA LYS A 184 4.69 1.85 -0.42
C LYS A 184 4.68 1.91 1.11
N TYR A 185 4.96 0.78 1.77
CA TYR A 185 5.04 0.72 3.23
C TYR A 185 6.21 1.55 3.78
N ALA A 186 7.39 1.45 3.17
CA ALA A 186 8.56 2.24 3.56
C ALA A 186 8.33 3.75 3.38
N SER A 187 7.62 4.14 2.32
CA SER A 187 7.24 5.54 2.08
C SER A 187 6.23 6.03 3.11
N ALA A 188 5.23 5.22 3.47
CA ALA A 188 4.18 5.61 4.41
C ALA A 188 4.68 5.80 5.86
N MET A 189 5.62 4.97 6.32
CA MET A 189 6.02 4.89 7.73
C MET A 189 7.36 5.54 8.09
N THR A 190 7.98 6.28 7.16
CA THR A 190 9.21 7.08 7.41
C THR A 190 10.26 6.37 8.27
N GLY A 191 10.79 5.22 7.84
CA GLY A 191 11.70 4.47 8.74
C GLY A 191 12.52 3.35 8.13
N ALA A 192 12.48 3.17 6.81
CA ALA A 192 13.12 2.02 6.18
C ALA A 192 13.58 2.36 4.75
N PRO A 193 14.49 3.33 4.57
CA PRO A 193 14.94 3.74 3.23
C PRO A 193 15.48 2.57 2.42
N ASP A 194 16.10 1.59 3.09
CA ASP A 194 16.61 0.38 2.47
C ASP A 194 15.49 -0.51 1.89
N TYR A 195 14.37 -0.66 2.60
CA TYR A 195 13.18 -1.37 2.10
C TYR A 195 12.48 -0.64 0.95
N ALA A 196 12.70 0.66 0.81
CA ALA A 196 12.31 1.38 -0.39
C ALA A 196 13.34 1.25 -1.53
N THR A 197 14.57 0.81 -1.26
CA THR A 197 15.68 0.90 -2.23
C THR A 197 16.26 -0.45 -2.59
N PHE A 198 17.10 -1.03 -1.73
CA PHE A 198 17.92 -2.23 -2.02
C PHE A 198 17.39 -3.52 -1.39
N LYS A 199 16.36 -3.43 -0.55
CA LYS A 199 15.76 -4.57 0.12
C LYS A 199 14.32 -4.74 -0.31
N ASN A 200 14.14 -5.37 -1.47
CA ASN A 200 12.87 -5.51 -2.17
C ASN A 200 12.27 -4.15 -2.56
N GLY A 201 13.11 -3.17 -2.90
CA GLY A 201 12.72 -1.80 -3.15
C GLY A 201 12.68 -1.44 -4.63
N TRP A 202 12.98 -0.18 -4.94
CA TRP A 202 13.06 0.36 -6.29
C TRP A 202 14.06 -0.39 -7.18
N TRP A 203 15.18 -0.87 -6.61
CA TRP A 203 16.16 -1.64 -7.36
C TRP A 203 15.54 -2.92 -7.92
N GLU A 204 14.97 -3.77 -7.06
CA GLU A 204 14.38 -5.03 -7.50
C GLU A 204 13.11 -4.82 -8.33
N LEU A 205 12.33 -3.76 -8.05
CA LEU A 205 11.16 -3.39 -8.86
C LEU A 205 11.56 -3.10 -10.32
N THR A 206 12.64 -2.37 -10.53
CA THR A 206 13.10 -1.98 -11.88
C THR A 206 13.83 -3.12 -12.58
N GLU A 207 14.69 -3.85 -11.86
CA GLU A 207 15.42 -5.00 -12.36
C GLU A 207 14.45 -6.13 -12.79
N ASN A 208 13.44 -6.44 -11.98
CA ASN A 208 12.45 -7.47 -12.31
C ASN A 208 11.62 -7.06 -13.54
N LEU A 209 11.28 -5.78 -13.70
CA LEU A 209 10.59 -5.31 -14.90
C LEU A 209 11.45 -5.51 -16.16
N GLN A 210 12.75 -5.27 -16.07
CA GLN A 210 13.70 -5.54 -17.15
C GLN A 210 13.81 -7.04 -17.45
N TYR A 211 13.87 -7.90 -16.43
CA TYR A 211 13.85 -9.36 -16.62
C TYR A 211 12.57 -9.85 -17.28
N MET A 212 11.41 -9.33 -16.90
CA MET A 212 10.14 -9.66 -17.57
C MET A 212 10.18 -9.28 -19.05
N LYS A 213 10.69 -8.08 -19.37
CA LYS A 213 10.83 -7.60 -20.75
C LYS A 213 11.79 -8.47 -21.57
N ASP A 214 12.93 -8.86 -21.00
CA ASP A 214 13.90 -9.70 -21.68
C ASP A 214 13.41 -11.12 -21.87
N TRP A 215 12.65 -11.65 -20.91
CA TRP A 215 12.04 -12.97 -20.98
C TRP A 215 11.01 -13.07 -22.11
N ILE A 216 10.19 -12.03 -22.34
CA ILE A 216 9.21 -12.04 -23.43
C ILE A 216 9.84 -11.86 -24.83
N ASN A 217 11.08 -11.37 -24.90
CA ASN A 217 11.75 -11.04 -26.16
C ASN A 217 12.12 -12.32 -26.95
N PRO A 218 11.58 -12.52 -28.17
CA PRO A 218 11.86 -13.70 -28.99
C PRO A 218 13.35 -13.93 -29.28
N LYS A 219 14.15 -12.86 -29.43
CA LYS A 219 15.58 -12.95 -29.76
C LYS A 219 16.40 -13.62 -28.65
N ASN A 220 15.93 -13.55 -27.41
CA ASN A 220 16.59 -14.14 -26.25
C ASN A 220 16.24 -15.64 -26.06
N ARG A 221 15.30 -16.18 -26.85
CA ARG A 221 14.87 -17.59 -26.79
C ARG A 221 15.41 -18.46 -27.94
N GLN A 222 16.15 -17.87 -28.88
CA GLN A 222 16.74 -18.55 -30.05
C GLN A 222 18.23 -18.85 -29.91
N LYS A 223 18.80 -18.70 -28.70
CA LYS A 223 20.15 -19.15 -28.33
C LYS A 223 20.04 -20.34 -27.40
#